data_AF-A0A9P5E7X5-F1
#
_entry.id   AF-A0A9P5E7X5-F1
#
_cell.length_a   1.000
_cell.length_b   1.000
_cell.length_c   1.000
_cell.angle_alpha   90.00
_cell.angle_beta   90.00
_cell.angle_gamma   90.00
#
_symmetry.space_group_name_H-M   'P 1'
#
loop_
_entity.id
_entity.type
_entity.pdbx_description
1 polymer ?
#
loop_
_entity_poly.entity_id
_entity_poly.type
_entity_poly.pdbx_seq_one_letter_code
_entity_poly.pdbx_strand_id
1 'polypeptide(L)'
;MSDQIDSPSITMKLDPKQLTAFLAANSTGVGVLVCPGGGYSVMSISYEGFGPAEYLNTLGIDAWVLNYTTASIKAPPLYPTPMDEALAAIELIRNYILYTKRNTEPSYKFTRLTLIL
;
A
#
# COMPACT_ATOMS: atom_id res chain seq x y z
N MET A 1 29.77 17.73 15.38
CA MET A 1 28.65 18.27 14.58
C MET A 1 28.24 17.19 13.61
N SER A 2 27.23 16.42 13.99
CA SER A 2 26.81 15.21 13.29
C SER A 2 25.67 15.54 12.33
N ASP A 3 25.70 14.80 11.22
CA ASP A 3 24.57 14.36 10.42
C ASP A 3 24.00 15.33 9.38
N GLN A 4 24.47 15.16 8.15
CA GLN A 4 23.62 15.13 6.95
C GLN A 4 24.07 13.93 6.10
N ILE A 5 23.46 12.76 6.33
CA ILE A 5 23.47 11.69 5.33
C ILE A 5 22.35 12.04 4.36
N ASP A 6 22.75 12.71 3.28
CA ASP A 6 21.92 12.97 2.12
C ASP A 6 21.59 11.61 1.47
N SER A 7 20.51 10.99 1.92
CA SER A 7 20.01 9.73 1.34
C SER A 7 19.35 10.08 0.01
N PRO A 8 19.70 9.40 -1.11
CA PRO A 8 19.24 9.80 -2.43
C PRO A 8 17.72 9.74 -2.47
N SER A 9 17.15 10.92 -2.64
CA SER A 9 15.72 11.18 -2.71
C SER A 9 15.15 10.58 -3.97
N ILE A 10 14.60 9.37 -3.88
CA ILE A 10 13.54 8.93 -4.79
C ILE A 10 12.24 9.02 -3.99
N THR A 11 11.76 10.25 -3.78
CA THR A 11 10.40 10.45 -3.27
C THR A 11 9.44 10.07 -4.39
N MET A 12 9.11 8.79 -4.53
CA MET A 12 8.02 8.38 -5.41
C MET A 12 6.72 8.95 -4.83
N LYS A 13 6.18 9.94 -5.52
CA LYS A 13 4.99 10.64 -5.08
C LYS A 13 3.77 9.84 -5.52
N LEU A 14 3.34 8.90 -4.68
CA LEU A 14 1.99 8.33 -4.79
C LEU A 14 0.99 9.42 -4.38
N ASP A 15 -0.05 9.66 -5.19
CA ASP A 15 -1.18 10.45 -4.70
C ASP A 15 -1.86 9.63 -3.59
N PRO A 16 -1.99 10.14 -2.35
CA PRO A 16 -2.66 9.41 -1.27
C PRO A 16 -4.06 8.91 -1.66
N LYS A 17 -4.72 9.54 -2.64
CA LYS A 17 -6.02 9.11 -3.17
C LYS A 17 -5.99 7.79 -3.93
N GLN A 18 -4.80 7.31 -4.31
CA GLN A 18 -4.62 6.02 -4.98
C GLN A 18 -4.57 4.86 -3.98
N LEU A 19 -4.55 5.11 -2.67
CA LEU A 19 -4.47 4.06 -1.66
C LEU A 19 -5.70 4.11 -0.75
N THR A 20 -6.46 3.02 -0.73
CA THR A 20 -7.62 2.88 0.18
C THR A 20 -7.26 1.93 1.32
N ALA A 21 -7.38 2.38 2.56
CA ALA A 21 -7.05 1.59 3.74
C ALA A 21 -8.27 0.85 4.29
N PHE A 22 -8.08 -0.42 4.61
CA PHE A 22 -9.03 -1.32 5.26
C PHE A 22 -8.35 -1.83 6.54
N LEU A 23 -8.62 -1.18 7.67
CA LEU A 23 -7.98 -1.52 8.94
C LEU A 23 -8.84 -2.50 9.73
N ALA A 24 -8.23 -3.56 10.21
CA ALA A 24 -8.92 -4.56 10.99
C ALA A 24 -9.18 -4.04 12.41
N ALA A 25 -10.40 -4.27 12.93
CA ALA A 25 -10.76 -3.86 14.29
C ALA A 25 -9.89 -4.51 15.37
N ASN A 26 -9.47 -5.76 15.15
CA ASN A 26 -8.55 -6.51 15.99
C ASN A 26 -7.31 -6.90 15.17
N SER A 27 -6.44 -5.92 14.91
CA SER A 27 -5.25 -6.16 14.08
C SER A 27 -4.28 -7.15 14.74
N THR A 28 -3.88 -8.15 13.95
CA THR A 28 -2.80 -9.09 14.23
C THR A 28 -1.41 -8.46 14.05
N GLY A 29 -1.36 -7.24 13.52
CA GLY A 29 -0.12 -6.55 13.16
C GLY A 29 0.48 -7.00 11.83
N VAL A 30 -0.26 -7.75 11.03
CA VAL A 30 0.12 -8.08 9.65
C VAL A 30 -0.61 -7.13 8.71
N GLY A 31 0.14 -6.60 7.74
CA GLY A 31 -0.38 -5.76 6.68
C GLY A 31 -0.25 -6.41 5.31
N VAL A 32 -1.22 -6.15 4.44
CA VAL A 32 -1.21 -6.60 3.04
C VAL A 32 -1.49 -5.44 2.10
N LEU A 33 -0.65 -5.26 1.09
CA LEU A 33 -0.95 -4.40 -0.06
C LEU A 33 -1.57 -5.27 -1.15
N VAL A 34 -2.82 -4.96 -1.51
CA VAL A 34 -3.59 -5.59 -2.58
C VAL A 34 -3.42 -4.76 -3.84
N CYS A 35 -2.87 -5.37 -4.88
CA CYS A 35 -2.86 -4.83 -6.23
C CYS A 35 -3.99 -5.49 -7.02
N PRO A 36 -5.10 -4.79 -7.31
CA PRO A 36 -6.20 -5.38 -8.07
C PRO A 36 -5.74 -5.85 -9.45
N GLY A 37 -6.33 -6.93 -9.96
CA GLY A 37 -6.04 -7.42 -11.29
C GLY A 37 -6.70 -6.59 -12.40
N GLY A 38 -6.68 -7.17 -13.61
CA GLY A 38 -7.11 -6.51 -14.85
C GLY A 38 -6.02 -6.39 -15.92
N GLY A 39 -4.90 -7.11 -15.75
CA GLY A 39 -3.87 -7.29 -16.77
C GLY A 39 -3.24 -5.99 -17.24
N TYR A 40 -3.09 -5.01 -16.33
CA TYR A 40 -2.65 -3.64 -16.61
C TYR A 40 -3.50 -2.88 -17.64
N SER A 41 -4.63 -3.44 -18.05
CA SER A 41 -5.47 -2.91 -19.13
C SER A 41 -6.69 -2.18 -18.57
N VAL A 42 -7.28 -2.73 -17.51
CA VAL A 42 -8.42 -2.17 -16.76
C VAL A 42 -8.19 -2.36 -15.26
N MET A 43 -8.97 -1.65 -14.44
CA MET A 43 -8.87 -1.71 -12.98
C MET A 43 -10.11 -2.38 -12.39
N SER A 44 -9.96 -3.57 -11.79
CA SER A 44 -11.06 -4.32 -11.18
C SER A 44 -11.13 -4.14 -9.65
N ILE A 45 -11.15 -2.89 -9.17
CA ILE A 45 -11.10 -2.59 -7.72
C ILE A 45 -12.27 -3.21 -6.95
N SER A 46 -13.48 -3.15 -7.49
CA SER A 46 -14.68 -3.60 -6.76
C SER A 46 -14.70 -5.11 -6.53
N TYR A 47 -14.21 -5.92 -7.48
CA TYR A 47 -14.24 -7.38 -7.40
C TYR A 47 -12.94 -7.98 -6.87
N GLU A 48 -11.79 -7.43 -7.28
CA GLU A 48 -10.45 -7.97 -6.97
C GLU A 48 -9.65 -7.13 -5.98
N GLY A 49 -10.16 -5.96 -5.58
CA GLY A 49 -9.54 -5.10 -4.56
C GLY A 49 -10.25 -5.17 -3.21
N PHE A 50 -11.50 -4.70 -3.17
CA PHE A 50 -12.24 -4.50 -1.92
C PHE A 50 -12.68 -5.82 -1.27
N GLY A 51 -13.20 -6.78 -2.05
CA GLY A 51 -13.60 -8.09 -1.52
C GLY A 51 -12.46 -8.83 -0.78
N PRO A 52 -11.27 -8.95 -1.39
CA PRO A 52 -10.10 -9.50 -0.70
C PRO A 52 -9.68 -8.70 0.54
N ALA A 53 -9.73 -7.36 0.49
CA ALA A 53 -9.36 -6.50 1.62
C ALA A 53 -10.33 -6.68 2.81
N GLU A 54 -11.64 -6.72 2.55
CA GLU A 54 -12.66 -6.99 3.57
C GLU A 54 -12.49 -8.38 4.17
N TYR A 55 -12.23 -9.40 3.34
CA TYR A 55 -11.96 -10.75 3.83
C TYR A 55 -10.71 -10.80 4.73
N LEU A 56 -9.62 -10.14 4.34
CA LEU A 56 -8.40 -10.04 5.15
C LEU A 56 -8.68 -9.35 6.51
N ASN A 57 -9.52 -8.32 6.54
CA ASN A 57 -9.93 -7.68 7.78
C ASN A 57 -10.68 -8.64 8.72
N THR A 58 -11.49 -9.57 8.19
CA THR A 58 -12.15 -10.60 9.04
C THR A 58 -11.15 -11.52 9.74
N LEU A 59 -9.93 -11.65 9.19
CA LEU A 59 -8.83 -12.43 9.76
C LEU A 59 -7.92 -11.59 10.69
N GLY A 60 -8.26 -10.33 10.92
CA GLY A 60 -7.42 -9.41 11.70
C GLY A 60 -6.20 -8.89 10.93
N ILE A 61 -6.21 -8.93 9.61
CA ILE A 61 -5.11 -8.44 8.77
C ILE A 61 -5.50 -7.07 8.21
N ASP A 62 -4.62 -6.08 8.40
CA ASP A 62 -4.80 -4.77 7.79
C ASP A 62 -4.50 -4.85 6.30
N ALA A 63 -5.35 -4.26 5.47
CA ALA A 63 -5.22 -4.30 4.03
C ALA A 63 -5.23 -2.89 3.43
N TRP A 64 -4.49 -2.70 2.35
CA TRP A 64 -4.51 -1.49 1.55
C TRP A 64 -4.71 -1.86 0.10
N VAL A 65 -5.63 -1.19 -0.59
CA VAL A 65 -5.93 -1.43 -2.00
C VAL A 65 -5.32 -0.32 -2.83
N LEU A 66 -4.45 -0.68 -3.77
CA LEU A 66 -3.75 0.26 -4.65
C LEU A 66 -4.48 0.44 -5.99
N ASN A 67 -4.86 1.67 -6.30
CA ASN A 67 -5.35 2.09 -7.61
C ASN A 67 -4.17 2.58 -8.47
N TYR A 68 -3.43 1.62 -9.03
CA TYR A 68 -2.26 1.89 -9.88
C TYR A 68 -2.64 2.25 -11.32
N THR A 69 -1.71 2.86 -12.04
CA THR A 69 -1.86 3.29 -13.42
C THR A 69 -2.03 2.10 -14.37
N THR A 70 -3.05 2.15 -15.23
CA THR A 70 -3.36 1.12 -16.23
C THR A 70 -3.53 1.74 -17.63
N ALA A 71 -3.60 0.90 -18.67
CA ALA A 71 -3.76 1.31 -20.06
C ALA A 71 -5.07 2.08 -20.32
N SER A 72 -6.09 1.90 -19.46
CA SER A 72 -7.34 2.67 -19.53
C SER A 72 -7.17 4.13 -19.11
N ILE A 73 -6.09 4.47 -18.39
CA ILE A 73 -5.81 5.81 -17.86
C ILE A 73 -4.63 6.46 -18.58
N LYS A 74 -3.62 5.66 -18.97
CA LYS A 74 -2.40 6.13 -19.64
C LYS A 74 -2.07 5.24 -20.83
N ALA A 75 -1.77 5.85 -21.99
CA ALA A 75 -1.34 5.09 -23.16
C ALA A 75 0.00 4.37 -22.90
N PRO A 76 0.21 3.17 -23.47
CA PRO A 76 1.50 2.46 -23.38
C PRO A 76 2.68 3.25 -23.96
N PRO A 77 3.92 2.99 -23.51
CA PRO A 77 4.32 1.95 -22.55
C PRO A 77 4.00 2.33 -21.10
N LEU A 78 3.52 1.36 -20.33
CA LEU A 78 3.17 1.56 -18.91
C LEU A 78 4.38 1.41 -17.98
N TYR A 79 5.33 0.55 -18.32
CA TYR A 79 6.54 0.36 -17.52
C TYR A 79 7.39 1.66 -17.49
N PRO A 80 7.93 2.07 -16.31
CA PRO A 80 7.86 1.42 -14.99
C PRO A 80 6.72 1.92 -14.07
N THR A 81 5.79 2.74 -14.55
CA THR A 81 4.85 3.51 -13.71
C THR A 81 4.09 2.68 -12.66
N PRO A 82 3.44 1.53 -12.98
CA PRO A 82 2.71 0.74 -11.98
C PRO A 82 3.62 0.15 -10.89
N MET A 83 4.86 -0.17 -11.25
CA MET A 83 5.86 -0.71 -10.33
C MET A 83 6.32 0.37 -9.34
N ASP A 84 6.57 1.58 -9.85
CA ASP A 84 6.95 2.73 -9.02
C ASP A 84 5.82 3.09 -8.04
N GLU A 85 4.56 3.06 -8.49
CA GLU A 85 3.40 3.30 -7.62
C GLU A 85 3.27 2.22 -6.53
N ALA A 86 3.52 0.95 -6.86
CA ALA A 86 3.50 -0.13 -5.87
C ALA A 86 4.63 0.03 -4.84
N LEU A 87 5.83 0.42 -5.26
CA LEU A 87 6.95 0.69 -4.36
C LEU A 87 6.62 1.86 -3.42
N ALA A 88 6.11 2.96 -3.99
CA ALA A 88 5.70 4.14 -3.24
C ALA A 88 4.61 3.82 -2.21
N ALA A 89 3.65 2.97 -2.56
CA ALA A 89 2.59 2.52 -1.65
C ALA A 89 3.16 1.76 -0.45
N ILE A 90 4.10 0.84 -0.68
CA ILE A 90 4.77 0.09 0.40
C ILE A 90 5.52 1.05 1.34
N GLU A 91 6.25 2.03 0.80
CA GLU A 91 6.97 3.02 1.59
C GLU A 91 6.02 3.87 2.44
N LEU A 92 4.92 4.35 1.85
CA LEU A 92 3.90 5.13 2.54
C LEU A 92 3.27 4.34 3.69
N ILE A 93 2.88 3.09 3.44
CA ILE A 93 2.29 2.21 4.46
C ILE A 93 3.28 1.99 5.60
N ARG A 94 4.55 1.68 5.30
CA ARG A 94 5.59 1.50 6.32
C ARG A 94 5.78 2.75 7.17
N ASN A 95 5.86 3.92 6.55
CA ASN A 95 6.03 5.18 7.26
C ASN A 95 4.82 5.51 8.14
N TYR A 96 3.60 5.30 7.63
CA TYR A 96 2.36 5.47 8.39
C TYR A 96 2.34 4.60 9.65
N ILE A 97 2.70 3.33 9.52
CA ILE A 97 2.74 2.37 10.62
C ILE A 97 3.80 2.72 11.66
N LEU A 98 5.00 3.09 11.21
CA LEU A 98 6.07 3.50 12.13
C LEU A 98 5.70 4.76 12.90
N TYR A 99 5.01 5.69 12.25
CA TYR A 99 4.49 6.89 12.88
C TYR A 99 3.43 6.55 13.94
N THR A 100 2.44 5.71 13.62
CA THR A 100 1.40 5.32 14.59
C THR A 100 2.00 4.56 15.76
N LYS A 101 2.91 3.60 15.53
CA LYS A 101 3.59 2.86 16.62
C LYS A 101 4.37 3.76 17.59
N ARG A 102 4.93 4.88 17.11
CA ARG A 102 5.67 5.83 17.97
C ARG A 102 4.76 6.74 18.80
N ASN A 103 3.54 7.03 18.31
CA ASN A 103 2.68 8.09 18.86
C ASN A 103 1.36 7.58 19.46
N THR A 104 1.05 6.29 19.34
CA THR A 104 -0.10 5.63 19.99
C THR A 104 0.39 4.44 20.82
N GLU A 105 -0.38 4.07 21.85
CA GLU A 105 -0.04 3.11 22.90
C GLU A 105 0.81 1.89 22.43
N PRO A 106 1.80 1.42 23.22
CA PRO A 106 2.79 0.40 22.81
C PRO A 106 2.23 -0.97 22.40
N SER A 107 0.92 -1.17 22.45
CA SER A 107 0.22 -2.44 22.22
C SER A 107 0.05 -2.79 20.74
N TYR A 108 0.21 -1.83 19.81
CA TYR A 108 0.08 -2.10 18.38
C TYR A 108 1.35 -2.77 17.81
N LYS A 109 1.29 -4.09 17.59
CA LYS A 109 2.43 -4.92 17.17
C LYS A 109 2.46 -5.13 15.66
N PHE A 110 2.66 -4.07 14.87
CA PHE A 110 2.90 -4.29 13.44
C PHE A 110 4.24 -5.02 13.20
N THR A 111 4.17 -6.18 12.57
CA THR A 111 5.27 -7.14 12.48
C THR A 111 5.70 -7.40 11.04
N ARG A 112 4.79 -7.34 10.04
CA ARG A 112 5.14 -7.65 8.64
C ARG A 112 4.17 -7.04 7.63
N LEU A 113 4.68 -6.54 6.50
CA LEU A 113 3.91 -6.08 5.33
C LEU A 113 4.22 -6.97 4.12
N THR A 114 3.20 -7.51 3.46
CA THR A 114 3.33 -8.38 2.27
C THR A 114 2.57 -7.79 1.08
N LEU A 115 3.12 -7.92 -0.12
CA LEU A 115 2.48 -7.53 -1.37
C LEU A 115 1.84 -8.77 -2.02
N ILE A 116 0.59 -8.66 -2.47
CA ILE A 116 -0.10 -9.71 -3.24
C ILE A 116 -0.60 -9.09 -4.55
N LEU A 117 -0.23 -9.74 -5.67
CA LEU A 117 -0.62 -9.42 -7.05
C LEU A 117 -1.78 -10.31 -7.51
#